data_AF-X7ZA54-F1
#
_entry.id   AF-X7ZA54-F1
#
_cell.length_a   1.000
_cell.length_b   1.000
_cell.length_c   1.000
_cell.angle_alpha   90.00
_cell.angle_beta   90.00
_cell.angle_gamma   90.00
#
_symmetry.space_group_name_H-M   'P 1'
#
loop_
_entity.id
_entity.type
_entity.pdbx_description
1 polymer ?
#
loop_
_entity_poly.entity_id
_entity_poly.type
_entity_poly.pdbx_seq_one_letter_code
_entity_poly.pdbx_strand_id
1 'polypeptide(L)'
;MQNIERRTLLCAIAAAFVAAASRAAAAGAEPVRWKIPLAPLPTAAGVLTRLPGTGNKLALTVDDGASVPVVGAFAQFCRDSGTRLTFFVTGVHPSWSVNAPALRPWSTPGKSRWPTTPGRTPTSPASG
;
A
#
# COMPACT_ATOMS: atom_id res chain seq x y z
N MET A 1 -23.04 38.32 -36.60
CA MET A 1 -22.60 37.49 -35.46
C MET A 1 -23.05 36.07 -35.74
N GLN A 2 -22.13 35.17 -36.06
CA GLN A 2 -22.46 33.79 -36.41
C GLN A 2 -22.85 33.02 -35.15
N ASN A 3 -24.05 32.45 -35.14
CA ASN A 3 -24.53 31.62 -34.04
C ASN A 3 -23.66 30.37 -33.98
N ILE A 4 -22.92 30.16 -32.88
CA ILE A 4 -22.19 28.92 -32.65
C ILE A 4 -23.23 27.80 -32.49
N GLU A 5 -23.24 26.87 -33.44
CA GLU A 5 -24.11 25.71 -33.44
C GLU A 5 -23.94 24.91 -32.15
N ARG A 6 -25.06 24.59 -31.48
CA ARG A 6 -25.07 23.86 -30.19
C ARG A 6 -24.34 22.53 -30.28
N ARG A 7 -24.40 21.87 -31.45
CA ARG A 7 -23.65 20.64 -31.74
C ARG A 7 -22.14 20.86 -31.72
N THR A 8 -21.67 21.95 -32.31
CA THR A 8 -20.26 22.33 -32.33
C THR A 8 -19.75 22.63 -30.92
N LEU A 9 -20.55 23.35 -30.12
CA LEU A 9 -20.22 23.63 -28.72
C LEU A 9 -20.15 22.33 -27.88
N LEU A 10 -21.13 21.44 -28.02
CA LEU A 10 -21.16 20.18 -27.28
C LEU A 10 -20.01 19.23 -27.68
N CYS A 11 -19.69 19.15 -28.97
CA CYS A 11 -18.55 18.36 -29.44
C CYS A 11 -17.22 18.91 -28.91
N ALA A 12 -17.06 20.24 -28.85
CA ALA A 12 -15.85 20.86 -28.30
C ALA A 12 -15.69 20.58 -26.79
N ILE A 13 -16.79 20.64 -26.03
CA ILE A 13 -16.78 20.31 -24.59
C ILE A 13 -16.45 18.82 -24.38
N ALA A 14 -17.09 17.92 -25.14
CA ALA A 14 -16.82 16.49 -25.06
C ALA A 14 -15.35 16.16 -25.40
N ALA A 15 -14.82 16.77 -26.46
CA ALA A 15 -13.42 16.61 -26.85
C ALA A 15 -12.46 17.15 -25.76
N ALA A 16 -12.77 18.28 -25.14
CA ALA A 16 -11.99 18.83 -24.05
C ALA A 16 -11.99 17.92 -22.81
N PHE A 17 -13.15 17.33 -22.46
CA PHE A 17 -13.26 16.35 -21.37
C PHE A 17 -12.44 15.09 -21.65
N VAL A 18 -12.55 14.52 -22.85
CA VAL A 18 -11.77 13.33 -23.26
C VAL A 18 -10.27 13.63 -23.24
N ALA A 19 -9.84 14.78 -23.74
CA ALA A 19 -8.43 15.18 -23.73
C ALA A 19 -7.89 15.39 -22.30
N ALA A 20 -8.69 15.97 -21.39
CA ALA A 20 -8.32 16.16 -19.99
C ALA A 20 -8.19 14.82 -19.24
N ALA A 21 -9.14 13.90 -19.44
CA ALA A 21 -9.09 12.56 -18.84
C ALA A 21 -7.87 11.76 -19.32
N SER A 22 -7.50 11.92 -20.60
CA SER A 22 -6.34 11.26 -21.20
C SER A 22 -5.01 11.78 -20.65
N ARG A 23 -4.91 13.07 -20.31
CA ARG A 23 -3.73 13.66 -19.65
C ARG A 23 -3.56 13.17 -18.21
N ALA A 24 -4.64 12.97 -17.47
CA ALA A 24 -4.59 12.41 -16.11
C ALA A 24 -4.12 10.95 -16.11
N ALA A 25 -4.47 10.18 -17.14
CA ALA A 25 -3.97 8.81 -17.32
C ALA A 25 -2.51 8.74 -17.80
N ALA A 26 -2.02 9.78 -18.49
CA ALA A 26 -0.65 9.86 -19.03
C ALA A 26 0.39 10.43 -18.04
N ALA A 27 -0.04 10.99 -16.91
CA ALA A 27 0.85 11.30 -15.80
C ALA A 27 1.27 9.98 -15.14
N GLY A 28 2.26 9.31 -15.73
CA GLY A 28 2.94 8.16 -15.16
C GLY A 28 3.63 8.55 -13.86
N ALA A 29 2.87 8.57 -12.77
CA ALA A 29 3.42 8.52 -11.44
C ALA A 29 4.06 7.13 -11.29
N GLU A 30 5.33 7.03 -11.67
CA GLU A 30 6.17 5.89 -11.28
C GLU A 30 5.98 5.71 -9.76
N PRO A 31 5.47 4.56 -9.31
CA PRO A 31 5.24 4.35 -7.90
C PRO A 31 6.60 4.45 -7.22
N VAL A 32 6.74 5.42 -6.30
CA VAL A 32 7.96 5.52 -5.49
C VAL A 32 8.08 4.21 -4.73
N ARG A 33 9.00 3.36 -5.17
CA ARG A 33 9.22 2.05 -4.56
C ARG A 33 10.08 2.22 -3.32
N TRP A 34 9.42 2.57 -2.22
CA TRP A 34 10.03 2.59 -0.90
C TRP A 34 10.42 1.16 -0.51
N LYS A 35 11.72 0.91 -0.30
CA LYS A 35 12.19 -0.35 0.31
C LYS A 35 11.94 -0.26 1.81
N ILE A 36 10.81 -0.78 2.27
CA ILE A 36 10.50 -0.82 3.71
C ILE A 36 11.02 -2.16 4.27
N PRO A 37 12.00 -2.15 5.21
CA PRO A 37 12.49 -3.37 5.83
C PRO A 37 11.35 -4.11 6.55
N LEU A 38 11.23 -5.41 6.28
CA LEU A 38 10.23 -6.30 6.87
C LEU A 38 10.85 -7.06 8.06
N ALA A 39 11.33 -6.33 9.07
CA ALA A 39 11.76 -6.96 10.31
C ALA A 39 10.54 -7.10 11.25
N PRO A 40 10.26 -8.30 11.79
CA PRO A 40 9.38 -8.44 12.93
C PRO A 40 9.89 -7.54 14.05
N LEU A 41 9.06 -6.59 14.48
CA LEU A 41 9.36 -5.83 15.69
C LEU A 41 8.95 -6.71 16.88
N PRO A 42 9.76 -6.74 17.96
CA PRO A 42 9.34 -7.39 19.19
C PRO A 42 8.01 -6.79 19.64
N THR A 43 7.07 -7.65 20.03
CA THR A 43 5.78 -7.22 20.57
C THR A 43 6.05 -6.29 21.74
N ALA A 44 5.62 -5.03 21.63
CA ALA A 44 5.82 -4.08 22.71
C ALA A 44 5.04 -4.54 23.94
N ALA A 45 5.71 -4.59 25.08
CA ALA A 45 5.06 -4.82 26.36
C ALA A 45 4.35 -3.52 26.80
N GLY A 46 3.14 -3.28 26.29
CA GLY A 46 2.29 -2.15 26.69
C GLY A 46 1.84 -1.24 25.54
N VAL A 47 1.23 -0.10 25.90
CA VAL A 47 0.67 0.87 24.95
C VAL A 47 1.81 1.56 24.18
N LEU A 48 1.76 1.46 22.84
CA LEU A 48 2.66 2.17 21.95
C LEU A 48 2.05 3.51 21.53
N THR A 49 2.55 4.61 22.09
CA THR A 49 2.19 5.97 21.67
C THR A 49 3.22 6.60 20.72
N ARG A 50 4.37 5.94 20.52
CA ARG A 50 5.44 6.37 19.62
C ARG A 50 6.14 5.16 19.00
N LEU A 51 6.63 5.33 17.76
CA LEU A 51 7.49 4.33 17.14
C LEU A 51 8.83 4.17 17.88
N PRO A 52 9.28 2.93 18.15
CA PRO A 52 10.56 2.69 18.78
C PRO A 52 11.75 2.96 17.85
N GLY A 53 12.88 3.33 18.47
CA GLY A 53 14.14 3.62 17.80
C GLY A 53 14.31 5.09 17.39
N THR A 54 15.47 5.39 16.80
CA THR A 54 15.83 6.73 16.31
C THR A 54 15.52 6.88 14.81
N GLY A 55 15.47 8.13 14.32
CA GLY A 55 15.26 8.46 12.92
C GLY A 55 13.88 9.03 12.58
N ASN A 56 13.71 9.47 11.33
CA ASN A 56 12.48 10.08 10.83
C ASN A 56 11.50 9.00 10.32
N LYS A 57 10.84 8.32 11.26
CA LYS A 57 9.88 7.25 10.97
C LYS A 57 8.45 7.73 11.20
N LEU A 58 7.55 7.33 10.31
CA LEU A 58 6.12 7.56 10.43
C LEU A 58 5.38 6.22 10.38
N ALA A 59 4.38 6.06 11.25
CA ALA A 59 3.42 4.97 11.17
C ALA A 59 2.07 5.55 10.77
N LEU A 60 1.52 5.08 9.66
CA LEU A 60 0.18 5.42 9.22
C LEU A 60 -0.79 4.36 9.73
N THR A 61 -1.83 4.79 10.43
CA THR A 61 -2.84 3.92 11.02
C THR A 61 -4.24 4.31 10.56
N VAL A 62 -5.09 3.32 10.29
CA VAL A 62 -6.48 3.51 9.85
C VAL A 62 -7.42 2.81 10.82
N ASP A 63 -8.37 3.54 11.39
CA ASP A 63 -9.42 3.03 12.29
C ASP A 63 -10.84 3.16 11.66
N ASP A 64 -10.96 3.90 10.56
CA ASP A 64 -12.25 4.11 9.89
C ASP A 64 -12.60 2.93 8.97
N GLY A 65 -13.49 2.08 9.46
CA GLY A 65 -14.10 0.99 8.71
C GLY A 65 -15.45 1.33 8.11
N ALA A 66 -15.97 2.55 8.18
CA ALA A 66 -17.37 2.81 7.85
C ALA A 66 -17.75 2.49 6.38
N SER A 67 -16.79 2.54 5.46
CA SER A 67 -17.03 2.44 4.02
C SER A 67 -16.27 1.29 3.36
N VAL A 68 -17.03 0.31 2.83
CA VAL A 68 -16.52 -0.81 2.04
C VAL A 68 -15.60 -0.37 0.88
N PRO A 69 -16.00 0.57 -0.01
CA PRO A 69 -15.13 0.97 -1.12
C PRO A 69 -13.87 1.71 -0.66
N VAL A 70 -13.92 2.45 0.46
CA VAL A 70 -12.75 3.16 1.01
C VAL A 70 -11.73 2.17 1.56
N VAL A 71 -12.16 1.18 2.34
CA VAL A 71 -11.26 0.12 2.83
C VAL A 71 -10.64 -0.66 1.68
N GLY A 72 -11.41 -0.95 0.63
CA GLY A 72 -10.89 -1.57 -0.60
C GLY A 72 -9.85 -0.69 -1.31
N ALA A 73 -10.08 0.62 -1.38
CA ALA A 73 -9.15 1.58 -1.96
C ALA A 73 -7.83 1.66 -1.16
N PHE A 74 -7.87 1.61 0.17
CA PHE A 74 -6.65 1.52 0.99
C PHE A 74 -5.86 0.23 0.69
N ALA A 75 -6.54 -0.91 0.55
CA ALA A 75 -5.89 -2.17 0.19
C ALA A 75 -5.22 -2.10 -1.20
N GLN A 76 -5.88 -1.47 -2.17
CA GLN A 76 -5.30 -1.22 -3.50
C GLN A 76 -4.10 -0.27 -3.43
N PHE A 77 -4.23 0.85 -2.71
CA PHE A 77 -3.14 1.81 -2.51
C PHE A 77 -1.89 1.15 -1.89
N CYS A 78 -2.06 0.32 -0.87
CA CYS A 78 -0.96 -0.44 -0.27
C CYS A 78 -0.27 -1.37 -1.28
N ARG A 79 -1.05 -2.04 -2.14
CA ARG A 79 -0.52 -2.94 -3.18
C ARG A 79 0.27 -2.17 -4.24
N ASP A 80 -0.28 -1.07 -4.72
CA ASP A 80 0.30 -0.31 -5.84
C ASP A 80 1.54 0.46 -5.42
N SER A 81 1.53 1.06 -4.21
CA SER A 81 2.64 1.88 -3.71
C SER A 81 3.69 1.10 -2.93
N GLY A 82 3.33 -0.07 -2.40
CA GLY A 82 4.14 -0.77 -1.40
C GLY A 82 4.14 -0.10 -0.01
N THR A 83 3.28 0.90 0.21
CA THR A 83 3.10 1.55 1.51
C THR A 83 2.53 0.55 2.52
N ARG A 84 2.96 0.68 3.79
CA ARG A 84 2.42 -0.11 4.90
C ARG A 84 1.46 0.74 5.73
N LEU A 85 0.24 0.25 5.88
CA LEU A 85 -0.75 0.76 6.80
C LEU A 85 -1.00 -0.28 7.90
N THR A 86 -1.27 0.19 9.11
CA THR A 86 -1.80 -0.63 10.20
C THR A 86 -3.29 -0.34 10.35
N PHE A 87 -4.13 -1.37 10.26
CA PHE A 87 -5.57 -1.24 10.40
C PHE A 87 -6.02 -1.62 11.81
N PHE A 88 -6.75 -0.74 12.49
CA PHE A 88 -7.47 -1.05 13.72
C PHE A 88 -8.88 -1.50 13.33
N VAL A 89 -9.06 -2.82 13.30
CA VAL A 89 -10.29 -3.45 12.82
C VAL A 89 -11.33 -3.52 13.92
N THR A 90 -12.54 -3.03 13.63
CA THR A 90 -13.70 -3.09 14.52
C THR A 90 -14.69 -4.17 14.06
N GLY A 91 -15.33 -4.90 14.97
CA GLY A 91 -16.30 -5.95 14.58
C GLY A 91 -17.62 -5.44 13.97
N VAL A 92 -17.97 -4.16 14.16
CA VAL A 92 -19.27 -3.60 13.74
C VAL A 92 -19.34 -3.22 12.26
N HIS A 93 -18.19 -3.03 11.62
CA HIS A 93 -18.13 -2.56 10.23
C HIS A 93 -17.92 -3.73 9.26
N PRO A 94 -18.88 -4.01 8.35
CA PRO A 94 -18.77 -5.13 7.41
C PRO A 94 -17.65 -4.97 6.37
N SER A 95 -17.17 -3.74 6.15
CA SER A 95 -16.08 -3.40 5.24
C SER A 95 -14.82 -4.25 5.47
N TRP A 96 -14.51 -4.58 6.73
CA TRP A 96 -13.35 -5.37 7.10
C TRP A 96 -13.48 -6.81 6.61
N SER A 97 -14.64 -7.43 6.84
CA SER A 97 -14.92 -8.80 6.40
C SER A 97 -15.02 -8.88 4.87
N VAL A 98 -15.68 -7.91 4.24
CA VAL A 98 -15.83 -7.85 2.78
C VAL A 98 -14.47 -7.72 2.09
N ASN A 99 -13.58 -6.86 2.60
CA ASN A 99 -12.25 -6.66 2.04
C ASN A 99 -11.17 -7.59 2.63
N ALA A 100 -11.53 -8.52 3.51
CA ALA A 100 -10.56 -9.39 4.18
C ALA A 100 -9.60 -10.10 3.19
N PRO A 101 -10.04 -10.61 2.02
CA PRO A 101 -9.12 -11.19 1.04
C PRO A 101 -8.07 -10.19 0.50
N ALA A 102 -8.46 -8.93 0.30
CA ALA A 102 -7.59 -7.87 -0.22
C ALA A 102 -6.63 -7.32 0.85
N LEU A 103 -6.99 -7.42 2.13
CA LEU A 103 -6.19 -6.97 3.28
C LEU A 103 -5.19 -8.01 3.77
N ARG A 104 -5.24 -9.25 3.26
CA ARG A 104 -4.29 -10.31 3.67
C ARG A 104 -2.85 -9.84 3.42
N PRO A 105 -1.94 -10.04 4.38
CA PRO A 105 -0.53 -9.74 4.17
C PRO A 105 -0.02 -10.48 2.93
N TRP A 106 0.53 -9.74 1.98
CA TRP A 106 1.17 -10.35 0.82
C TRP A 106 2.51 -10.94 1.26
N SER A 107 2.51 -12.25 1.49
CA SER A 107 3.74 -13.03 1.61
C SER A 107 4.22 -13.30 0.18
N THR A 108 5.29 -12.64 -0.25
CA THR A 108 6.11 -13.16 -1.34
C THR A 108 7.28 -13.89 -0.73
N PRO A 109 7.23 -15.23 -0.64
CA PRO A 109 8.45 -15.97 -0.46
C PRO A 109 9.21 -15.86 -1.79
N GLY A 110 10.26 -15.02 -1.86
CA GLY A 110 11.09 -14.94 -3.08
C GLY A 110 11.95 -13.69 -3.27
N LYS A 111 11.77 -12.61 -2.52
CA LYS A 111 12.72 -11.47 -2.51
C LYS A 111 13.54 -11.38 -1.22
N SER A 112 13.74 -12.51 -0.56
CA SER A 112 14.84 -12.74 0.38
C SER A 112 16.00 -13.39 -0.39
N ARG A 113 16.62 -12.63 -1.31
CA ARG A 113 18.02 -12.89 -1.71
C ARG A 113 18.91 -12.41 -0.55
N TRP A 114 18.82 -13.12 0.57
CA TRP A 114 19.95 -13.21 1.47
C TRP A 114 20.99 -14.07 0.75
N PRO A 115 22.26 -13.67 0.63
CA PRO A 115 23.27 -14.57 0.12
C PRO A 115 23.41 -15.71 1.13
N THR A 116 22.77 -16.85 0.86
CA THR A 116 23.23 -18.12 1.42
C THR A 116 24.59 -18.38 0.78
N THR A 117 25.66 -17.94 1.43
CA THR A 117 26.99 -18.45 1.17
C THR A 117 26.95 -19.95 1.45
N PRO A 118 27.15 -20.84 0.46
CA PRO A 118 27.25 -22.26 0.73
C PRO A 118 28.63 -22.52 1.30
N GLY A 119 28.69 -23.04 2.52
CA GLY A 119 29.92 -23.61 3.08
C GLY A 119 30.33 -23.03 4.44
N ARG A 120 29.81 -23.64 5.51
CA ARG A 120 30.60 -24.00 6.68
C ARG A 120 29.82 -25.04 7.49
N THR A 121 30.17 -26.32 7.31
CA THR A 121 29.83 -27.37 8.28
C THR A 121 30.53 -27.03 9.61
N PRO A 122 29.82 -26.92 10.74
CA PRO A 122 30.47 -26.83 12.05
C PRO A 122 30.92 -28.23 12.45
N THR A 123 32.23 -28.45 12.56
CA THR A 123 32.79 -29.62 13.24
C THR A 123 32.45 -29.53 14.73
N SER A 124 31.78 -30.56 15.25
CA SER A 124 31.51 -30.74 16.68
C SER A 124 32.84 -30.85 17.46
N PRO A 125 33.02 -30.13 18.58
CA PRO A 125 34.11 -30.45 19.49
C PRO A 125 33.76 -31.71 20.29
N ALA A 126 34.72 -32.61 20.38
CA ALA A 126 34.67 -33.81 21.20
C ALA A 126 34.62 -33.45 22.69
N SER A 127 33.82 -34.20 23.44
CA SER A 127 33.81 -34.21 24.89
C SER A 127 35.18 -34.61 25.43
N GLY A 128 35.69 -33.82 26.37
CA GLY A 128 36.74 -34.16 27.32
C GLY A 128 36.26 -33.85 28.72
#